data_AF-A0A5J4E6F7-F1
#
_entry.id   AF-A0A5J4E6F7-F1
#
_cell.length_a   1.000
_cell.length_b   1.000
_cell.length_c   1.000
_cell.angle_alpha   90.00
_cell.angle_beta   90.00
_cell.angle_gamma   90.00
#
_symmetry.space_group_name_H-M   'P 1'
#
loop_
_entity.id
_entity.type
_entity.pdbx_description
1 polymer ?
#
loop_
_entity_poly.entity_id
_entity_poly.type
_entity_poly.pdbx_seq_one_letter_code
_entity_poly.pdbx_strand_id
1 'polypeptide(L)'
;MQDSVDILHRLADNTCVRAIGETGLDFYRNFSPQDAQVKAFRQQLELAITMKKPVFSHQRDAHHDFIQILREYRHDLVNIVVHCFTDTRAALFEYLDLDCHIGITGWICDERRGTELAQLVKYIPDNRLMVETDSPYLLPRDLPQKPKNRVNEPAYLPHIVKSIAHFQNRPVDRVAADCLKTSQQFFSI
;
A
#
# COMPACT_ATOMS: atom_id res chain seq x y z
N MET A 1 -16.94 -24.22 13.47
CA MET A 1 -15.92 -23.22 13.06
C MET A 1 -16.68 -21.96 12.73
N GLN A 2 -16.36 -20.83 13.37
CA GLN A 2 -16.95 -19.55 13.02
C GLN A 2 -16.33 -19.10 11.70
N ASP A 3 -17.14 -18.67 10.73
CA ASP A 3 -16.64 -18.18 9.45
C ASP A 3 -15.77 -16.94 9.70
N SER A 4 -14.54 -16.94 9.20
CA SER A 4 -13.61 -15.82 9.37
C SER A 4 -14.18 -14.52 8.83
N VAL A 5 -15.04 -14.60 7.80
CA VAL A 5 -15.73 -13.42 7.22
C VAL A 5 -16.65 -12.76 8.25
N ASP A 6 -17.40 -13.53 9.03
CA ASP A 6 -18.30 -13.00 10.07
C ASP A 6 -17.53 -12.31 11.20
N ILE A 7 -16.33 -12.81 11.52
CA ILE A 7 -15.45 -12.17 12.51
C ILE A 7 -14.94 -10.83 11.97
N LEU A 8 -14.45 -10.82 10.73
CA LEU A 8 -13.96 -9.60 10.08
C LEU A 8 -15.05 -8.54 9.94
N HIS A 9 -16.28 -8.94 9.58
CA HIS A 9 -17.42 -8.01 9.52
C HIS A 9 -17.68 -7.32 10.86
N ARG A 10 -17.73 -8.09 11.96
CA ARG A 10 -17.94 -7.52 13.30
C ARG A 10 -16.82 -6.58 13.74
N LEU A 11 -15.57 -6.89 13.38
CA LEU A 11 -14.43 -6.01 13.65
C LEU A 11 -14.51 -4.74 12.80
N ALA A 12 -14.91 -4.86 11.54
CA ALA A 12 -15.05 -3.75 10.61
C ALA A 12 -16.11 -2.74 11.06
N ASP A 13 -17.11 -3.13 11.85
CA ASP A 13 -18.10 -2.20 12.43
C ASP A 13 -17.50 -1.24 13.48
N ASN A 14 -16.33 -1.55 14.04
CA ASN A 14 -15.71 -0.67 15.03
C ASN A 14 -15.25 0.66 14.39
N THR A 15 -15.53 1.79 15.05
CA THR A 15 -15.17 3.14 14.57
C THR A 15 -13.66 3.38 14.46
N CYS A 16 -12.84 2.60 15.16
CA CYS A 16 -11.39 2.64 15.05
C CYS A 16 -10.86 1.94 13.79
N VAL A 17 -11.65 1.05 13.17
CA VAL A 17 -11.24 0.35 11.95
C VAL A 17 -11.56 1.22 10.74
N ARG A 18 -10.54 1.59 9.96
CA ARG A 18 -10.68 2.55 8.85
C ARG A 18 -10.54 1.96 7.46
N ALA A 19 -10.14 0.69 7.35
CA ALA A 19 -9.99 -0.02 6.08
C ALA A 19 -10.21 -1.53 6.28
N ILE A 20 -10.45 -2.26 5.20
CA ILE A 20 -10.35 -3.72 5.16
C ILE A 20 -8.97 -4.09 4.65
N GLY A 21 -8.23 -4.89 5.43
CA GLY A 21 -6.90 -5.36 5.08
C GLY A 21 -6.02 -5.61 6.31
N GLU A 22 -4.76 -6.00 6.14
CA GLU A 22 -4.09 -6.22 4.84
C GLU A 22 -4.64 -7.44 4.09
N THR A 23 -4.93 -7.30 2.79
CA THR A 23 -5.45 -8.37 1.93
C THR A 23 -4.87 -8.30 0.53
N GLY A 24 -4.79 -9.42 -0.19
CA GLY A 24 -4.24 -9.45 -1.55
C GLY A 24 -3.53 -10.75 -1.87
N LEU A 25 -2.49 -10.68 -2.71
CA LEU A 25 -1.82 -11.84 -3.29
C LEU A 25 -0.29 -11.76 -3.12
N ASP A 26 0.32 -12.81 -2.56
CA ASP A 26 1.77 -12.99 -2.48
C ASP A 26 2.16 -14.34 -3.08
N PHE A 27 2.49 -14.34 -4.37
CA PHE A 27 2.91 -15.53 -5.09
C PHE A 27 4.42 -15.77 -5.00
N TYR A 28 5.16 -14.82 -4.41
CA TYR A 28 6.59 -14.96 -4.15
C TYR A 28 6.85 -15.87 -2.95
N ARG A 29 6.20 -15.59 -1.81
CA ARG A 29 6.31 -16.41 -0.59
C ARG A 29 5.41 -17.63 -0.67
N ASN A 30 4.22 -17.47 -1.26
CA ASN A 30 3.25 -18.52 -1.49
C ASN A 30 2.98 -19.39 -0.25
N PHE A 31 2.85 -18.75 0.93
CA PHE A 31 2.62 -19.45 2.21
C PHE A 31 1.24 -20.10 2.32
N SER A 32 0.29 -19.66 1.50
CA SER A 32 -1.01 -20.31 1.31
C SER A 32 -1.19 -20.67 -0.17
N PRO A 33 -1.92 -21.74 -0.50
CA PRO A 33 -2.29 -22.06 -1.87
C PRO A 33 -2.90 -20.85 -2.60
N GLN A 34 -2.57 -20.66 -3.87
CA GLN A 34 -2.99 -19.48 -4.63
C GLN A 34 -4.51 -19.34 -4.72
N ASP A 35 -5.24 -20.45 -4.87
CA ASP A 35 -6.70 -20.49 -4.86
C ASP A 35 -7.29 -20.00 -3.53
N ALA A 36 -6.65 -20.35 -2.41
CA ALA A 36 -7.02 -19.84 -1.09
C ALA A 36 -6.74 -18.34 -0.95
N GLN A 37 -5.61 -17.85 -1.49
CA GLN A 37 -5.29 -16.41 -1.51
C GLN A 37 -6.33 -15.62 -2.33
N VAL A 38 -6.62 -16.09 -3.55
CA VAL A 38 -7.61 -15.48 -4.46
C VAL A 38 -8.99 -15.47 -3.81
N LYS A 39 -9.42 -16.57 -3.19
CA LYS A 39 -10.69 -16.65 -2.47
C LYS A 39 -10.75 -15.63 -1.33
N ALA A 40 -9.71 -15.57 -0.49
CA ALA A 40 -9.68 -14.66 0.65
C ALA A 40 -9.62 -13.18 0.23
N PHE A 41 -8.93 -12.87 -0.88
CA PHE A 41 -8.88 -11.52 -1.43
C PHE A 41 -10.27 -11.09 -1.91
N ARG A 42 -10.95 -11.91 -2.74
CA ARG A 42 -12.31 -11.64 -3.22
C ARG A 42 -13.31 -11.42 -2.09
N GLN A 43 -13.31 -12.28 -1.07
CA GLN A 43 -14.20 -12.13 0.08
C GLN A 43 -13.97 -10.82 0.85
N GLN A 44 -12.73 -10.35 0.95
CA GLN A 44 -12.42 -9.09 1.62
C GLN A 44 -12.75 -7.86 0.76
N LEU A 45 -12.67 -7.96 -0.58
CA LEU A 45 -13.20 -6.93 -1.48
C LEU A 45 -14.72 -6.80 -1.34
N GLU A 46 -15.45 -7.92 -1.31
CA GLU A 46 -16.90 -7.95 -1.08
C GLU A 46 -17.29 -7.35 0.29
N LEU A 47 -16.50 -7.66 1.32
CA LEU A 47 -16.67 -7.05 2.64
C LEU A 47 -16.43 -5.54 2.59
N ALA A 48 -15.37 -5.07 1.91
CA ALA A 48 -15.07 -3.65 1.80
C ALA A 48 -16.19 -2.86 1.10
N ILE A 49 -16.80 -3.44 0.06
CA ILE A 49 -17.97 -2.90 -0.62
C ILE A 49 -19.15 -2.79 0.35
N THR A 50 -19.47 -3.88 1.05
CA THR A 50 -20.59 -3.96 2.00
C THR A 50 -20.43 -2.93 3.12
N MET A 51 -19.22 -2.82 3.67
CA MET A 51 -18.90 -1.92 4.78
C MET A 51 -18.63 -0.48 4.34
N LYS A 52 -18.58 -0.23 3.03
CA LYS A 52 -18.17 1.06 2.42
C LYS A 52 -16.84 1.57 2.99
N LYS A 53 -15.86 0.67 3.11
CA LYS A 53 -14.52 0.97 3.62
C LYS A 53 -13.48 0.84 2.51
N PRO A 54 -12.41 1.64 2.54
CA PRO A 54 -11.31 1.48 1.61
C PRO A 54 -10.58 0.15 1.85
N VAL A 55 -9.84 -0.31 0.84
CA VAL A 55 -9.04 -1.55 0.90
C VAL A 55 -7.56 -1.22 1.06
N PHE A 56 -6.91 -1.82 2.05
CA PHE A 56 -5.45 -1.80 2.22
C PHE A 56 -4.88 -3.09 1.62
N SER A 57 -4.28 -2.99 0.43
CA SER A 57 -3.97 -4.15 -0.41
C SER A 57 -2.50 -4.44 -0.60
N HIS A 58 -2.14 -5.72 -0.57
CA HIS A 58 -0.79 -6.23 -0.80
C HIS A 58 -0.71 -6.98 -2.12
N GLN A 59 0.39 -6.77 -2.84
CA GLN A 59 0.68 -7.56 -4.01
C GLN A 59 2.17 -7.81 -4.14
N ARG A 60 2.55 -9.08 -4.40
CA ARG A 60 3.92 -9.46 -4.73
C ARG A 60 3.98 -10.64 -5.69
N ASP A 61 4.67 -10.43 -6.81
CA ASP A 61 4.80 -11.39 -7.93
C ASP A 61 3.45 -11.96 -8.42
N ALA A 62 2.39 -11.15 -8.33
CA ALA A 62 1.00 -11.57 -8.52
C ALA A 62 0.18 -10.51 -9.28
N HIS A 63 0.86 -9.59 -9.97
CA HIS A 63 0.23 -8.44 -10.64
C HIS A 63 -0.91 -8.84 -11.58
N HIS A 64 -0.69 -9.86 -12.43
CA HIS A 64 -1.67 -10.30 -13.42
C HIS A 64 -3.00 -10.72 -12.80
N ASP A 65 -2.97 -11.62 -11.82
CA ASP A 65 -4.16 -12.09 -11.12
C ASP A 65 -4.77 -10.99 -10.25
N PHE A 66 -3.93 -10.21 -9.56
CA PHE A 66 -4.38 -9.11 -8.70
C PHE A 66 -5.19 -8.09 -9.51
N ILE A 67 -4.70 -7.67 -10.67
CA ILE A 67 -5.38 -6.67 -11.49
C ILE A 67 -6.63 -7.21 -12.18
N GLN A 68 -6.62 -8.49 -12.59
CA GLN A 68 -7.81 -9.12 -13.15
C GLN A 68 -8.94 -9.13 -12.11
N ILE A 69 -8.65 -9.55 -10.88
CA ILE A 69 -9.62 -9.51 -9.78
C ILE A 69 -10.05 -8.06 -9.52
N LEU A 70 -9.10 -7.13 -9.40
CA LEU A 70 -9.42 -5.75 -9.08
C LEU A 70 -10.35 -5.11 -10.12
N ARG A 71 -10.16 -5.38 -11.41
CA ARG A 71 -11.04 -4.88 -12.48
C ARG A 71 -12.50 -5.29 -12.31
N GLU A 72 -12.76 -6.44 -11.69
CA GLU A 72 -14.11 -6.92 -11.43
C GLU A 72 -14.81 -6.15 -10.29
N TYR A 73 -14.06 -5.71 -9.26
CA TYR A 73 -14.62 -5.06 -8.07
C TYR A 73 -14.42 -3.54 -8.03
N ARG A 74 -13.52 -2.98 -8.85
CA ARG A 74 -13.06 -1.60 -8.69
C ARG A 74 -14.18 -0.57 -8.72
N HIS A 75 -15.21 -0.78 -9.54
CA HIS A 75 -16.34 0.14 -9.65
C HIS A 75 -17.11 0.32 -8.34
N ASP A 76 -17.19 -0.73 -7.51
CA ASP A 76 -17.97 -0.74 -6.28
C ASP A 76 -17.14 -0.36 -5.03
N LEU A 77 -15.82 -0.32 -5.15
CA LEU A 77 -14.91 0.04 -4.07
C LEU A 77 -14.87 1.56 -3.87
N VAL A 78 -14.90 1.98 -2.59
CA VAL A 78 -14.71 3.38 -2.20
C VAL A 78 -13.33 3.89 -2.61
N ASN A 79 -12.28 3.20 -2.17
CA ASN A 79 -10.88 3.45 -2.51
C ASN A 79 -10.07 2.17 -2.28
N ILE A 80 -8.90 2.08 -2.91
CA ILE A 80 -7.92 1.02 -2.66
C ILE A 80 -6.51 1.62 -2.71
N VAL A 81 -5.63 1.16 -1.82
CA VAL A 81 -4.19 1.45 -1.86
C VAL A 81 -3.44 0.15 -2.14
N VAL A 82 -2.55 0.17 -3.13
CA VAL A 82 -1.51 -0.85 -3.29
C VAL A 82 -0.36 -0.41 -2.40
N HIS A 83 -0.34 -0.93 -1.17
CA HIS A 83 0.66 -0.58 -0.17
C HIS A 83 2.01 -1.21 -0.55
N CYS A 84 3.10 -0.61 -0.08
CA CYS A 84 4.46 -1.08 -0.30
C CYS A 84 4.75 -1.41 -1.78
N PHE A 85 4.37 -0.50 -2.68
CA PHE A 85 4.50 -0.70 -4.12
C PHE A 85 5.97 -0.86 -4.52
N THR A 86 6.27 -2.01 -5.16
CA THR A 86 7.63 -2.38 -5.61
C THR A 86 7.63 -3.01 -7.01
N ASP A 87 6.50 -2.91 -7.74
CA ASP A 87 6.34 -3.48 -9.07
C ASP A 87 6.86 -2.52 -10.17
N THR A 88 6.68 -2.92 -11.42
CA THR A 88 7.20 -2.27 -12.61
C THR A 88 6.45 -0.98 -12.97
N ARG A 89 7.05 -0.20 -13.87
CA ARG A 89 6.41 0.97 -14.48
C ARG A 89 5.03 0.64 -15.08
N ALA A 90 4.93 -0.48 -15.80
CA ALA A 90 3.69 -0.88 -16.46
C ALA A 90 2.58 -1.13 -15.41
N ALA A 91 2.90 -1.92 -14.37
CA ALA A 91 1.99 -2.18 -13.26
C ALA A 91 1.55 -0.88 -12.56
N LEU A 92 2.46 0.07 -12.34
CA LEU A 92 2.12 1.37 -11.77
C LEU A 92 1.03 2.09 -12.59
N PHE A 93 1.20 2.18 -13.91
CA PHE A 93 0.21 2.85 -14.76
C PHE A 93 -1.11 2.09 -14.78
N GLU A 94 -1.11 0.77 -14.81
CA GLU A 94 -2.37 0.02 -14.75
C GLU A 94 -3.12 0.22 -13.41
N TYR A 95 -2.39 0.36 -12.29
CA TYR A 95 -3.02 0.72 -11.00
C TYR A 95 -3.55 2.15 -10.99
N LEU A 96 -2.83 3.11 -11.57
CA LEU A 96 -3.28 4.49 -11.67
C LEU A 96 -4.49 4.65 -12.61
N ASP A 97 -4.54 3.89 -13.71
CA ASP A 97 -5.68 3.85 -14.64
C ASP A 97 -6.95 3.29 -13.97
N LEU A 98 -6.76 2.38 -12.99
CA LEU A 98 -7.82 1.91 -12.10
C LEU A 98 -8.03 2.82 -10.89
N ASP A 99 -7.48 4.03 -10.88
CA ASP A 99 -7.68 5.02 -9.82
C ASP A 99 -7.29 4.51 -8.42
N CYS A 100 -6.21 3.72 -8.35
CA CYS A 100 -5.63 3.23 -7.10
C CYS A 100 -4.70 4.27 -6.46
N HIS A 101 -4.62 4.23 -5.14
CA HIS A 101 -3.58 4.91 -4.37
C HIS A 101 -2.33 4.02 -4.32
N ILE A 102 -1.15 4.63 -4.18
CA ILE A 102 0.15 3.95 -4.20
C ILE A 102 0.90 4.27 -2.90
N GLY A 103 1.19 3.24 -2.12
CA GLY A 103 1.98 3.33 -0.89
C GLY A 103 3.46 3.17 -1.15
N ILE A 104 4.28 4.10 -0.63
CA ILE A 104 5.74 4.08 -0.77
C ILE A 104 6.40 3.93 0.59
N THR A 105 7.27 2.93 0.70
CA THR A 105 8.04 2.61 1.91
C THR A 105 9.49 3.06 1.83
N GLY A 106 10.25 2.74 2.89
CA GLY A 106 11.71 2.83 2.91
C GLY A 106 12.41 1.96 1.85
N TRP A 107 11.68 1.18 1.04
CA TRP A 107 12.24 0.51 -0.14
C TRP A 107 12.87 1.49 -1.13
N ILE A 108 12.29 2.69 -1.29
CA ILE A 108 12.83 3.74 -2.19
C ILE A 108 14.25 4.19 -1.79
N CYS A 109 14.61 3.96 -0.52
CA CYS A 109 15.89 4.29 0.07
C CYS A 109 16.94 3.17 -0.03
N ASP A 110 16.61 2.02 -0.63
CA ASP A 110 17.54 0.90 -0.83
C ASP A 110 18.31 1.06 -2.15
N GLU A 111 19.59 1.43 -2.09
CA GLU A 111 20.45 1.64 -3.27
C GLU A 111 20.63 0.38 -4.15
N ARG A 112 20.31 -0.80 -3.61
CA ARG A 112 20.49 -2.09 -4.29
C ARG A 112 19.25 -2.53 -5.05
N ARG A 113 18.07 -2.08 -4.62
CA ARG A 113 16.77 -2.63 -5.05
C ARG A 113 15.66 -1.58 -5.26
N GLY A 114 15.82 -0.39 -4.70
CA GLY A 114 14.86 0.72 -4.77
C GLY A 114 15.06 1.65 -5.97
N THR A 115 16.12 1.47 -6.76
CA THR A 115 16.46 2.39 -7.86
C THR A 115 15.36 2.50 -8.92
N GLU A 116 14.67 1.40 -9.24
CA GLU A 116 13.53 1.45 -10.16
C GLU A 116 12.38 2.25 -9.55
N LEU A 117 11.96 1.94 -8.32
CA LEU A 117 10.91 2.66 -7.61
C LEU A 117 11.20 4.17 -7.50
N ALA A 118 12.45 4.53 -7.22
CA ALA A 118 12.91 5.92 -7.16
C ALA A 118 12.69 6.68 -8.49
N GLN A 119 12.82 6.00 -9.63
CA GLN A 119 12.54 6.59 -10.93
C GLN A 119 11.04 6.69 -11.24
N LEU A 120 10.21 5.89 -10.58
CA LEU A 120 8.76 5.83 -10.81
C LEU A 120 7.95 6.80 -9.96
N VAL A 121 8.43 7.16 -8.76
CA VAL A 121 7.67 7.97 -7.79
C VAL A 121 7.20 9.33 -8.34
N LYS A 122 7.90 9.88 -9.34
CA LYS A 122 7.53 11.12 -10.04
C LYS A 122 6.29 11.01 -10.93
N TYR A 123 5.86 9.80 -11.25
CA TYR A 123 4.64 9.56 -12.05
C TYR A 123 3.39 9.40 -11.18
N ILE A 124 3.54 9.26 -9.86
CA ILE A 124 2.42 9.09 -8.94
C ILE A 124 1.79 10.47 -8.69
N PRO A 125 0.50 10.67 -9.01
CA PRO A 125 -0.20 11.93 -8.71
C PRO A 125 -0.20 12.25 -7.22
N ASP A 126 -0.14 13.54 -6.88
CA ASP A 126 -0.11 14.03 -5.49
C ASP A 126 -1.30 13.55 -4.65
N ASN A 127 -2.46 13.40 -5.28
CA ASN A 127 -3.69 12.90 -4.66
C ASN A 127 -3.82 11.37 -4.65
N ARG A 128 -2.77 10.64 -5.05
CA ARG A 128 -2.72 9.16 -5.03
C ARG A 128 -1.52 8.63 -4.27
N LEU A 129 -0.53 9.47 -3.95
CA LEU A 129 0.64 9.10 -3.19
C LEU A 129 0.36 9.01 -1.68
N MET A 130 0.71 7.88 -1.09
CA MET A 130 0.76 7.66 0.36
C MET A 130 2.17 7.22 0.76
N VAL A 131 2.55 7.51 2.01
CA VAL A 131 3.87 7.15 2.55
C VAL A 131 3.70 6.34 3.82
N GLU A 132 4.49 5.29 3.95
CA GLU A 132 4.44 4.37 5.09
C GLU A 132 5.84 3.88 5.46
N THR A 133 6.02 3.37 6.67
CA THR A 133 7.30 2.76 7.07
C THR A 133 7.34 1.26 6.83
N ASP A 134 6.18 0.59 6.92
CA ASP A 134 6.06 -0.88 6.99
C ASP A 134 6.88 -1.47 8.17
N SER A 135 6.95 -0.72 9.28
CA SER A 135 7.68 -1.17 10.47
C SER A 135 7.09 -2.46 11.04
N PRO A 136 7.92 -3.45 11.43
CA PRO A 136 9.35 -3.35 11.72
C PRO A 136 10.30 -3.55 10.52
N TYR A 137 9.76 -3.72 9.31
CA TYR A 137 10.50 -4.03 8.09
C TYR A 137 10.98 -2.79 7.36
N LEU A 138 11.78 -2.97 6.31
CA LEU A 138 12.14 -1.92 5.34
C LEU A 138 12.81 -0.67 5.93
N LEU A 139 13.67 -0.86 6.93
CA LEU A 139 14.51 0.22 7.47
C LEU A 139 15.27 0.93 6.33
N PRO A 140 15.07 2.25 6.12
CA PRO A 140 15.73 2.95 5.03
C PRO A 140 17.26 2.81 5.10
N ARG A 141 17.87 2.35 4.00
CA ARG A 141 19.29 1.98 3.99
C ARG A 141 20.23 3.17 3.96
N ASP A 142 19.78 4.30 3.48
CA ASP A 142 20.50 5.58 3.47
C ASP A 142 20.28 6.40 4.76
N LEU A 143 19.65 5.82 5.80
CA LEU A 143 19.58 6.45 7.13
C LEU A 143 21.00 6.80 7.64
N PRO A 144 21.25 8.07 8.03
CA PRO A 144 22.56 8.50 8.52
C PRO A 144 22.98 7.78 9.79
N GLN A 145 22.04 7.60 10.72
CA GLN A 145 22.24 6.86 11.97
C GLN A 145 21.23 5.73 12.04
N LYS A 146 21.71 4.50 11.85
CA LYS A 146 20.85 3.31 11.89
C LYS A 146 20.72 2.78 13.32
N PRO A 147 19.54 2.32 13.75
CA PRO A 147 19.38 1.68 15.04
C PRO A 147 20.20 0.38 15.08
N LYS A 148 20.76 0.06 16.25
CA LYS A 148 21.64 -1.11 16.45
C LYS A 148 20.93 -2.44 16.13
N ASN A 149 19.65 -2.55 16.49
CA ASN A 149 18.83 -3.73 16.25
C ASN A 149 18.34 -3.84 14.79
N ARG A 150 18.60 -2.83 13.94
CA ARG A 150 18.17 -2.76 12.54
C ARG A 150 16.65 -2.86 12.33
N VAL A 151 15.87 -2.55 13.36
CA VAL A 151 14.40 -2.51 13.32
C VAL A 151 13.94 -1.15 12.81
N ASN A 152 13.02 -1.14 11.86
CA ASN A 152 12.38 0.09 11.41
C ASN A 152 11.30 0.55 12.39
N GLU A 153 11.05 1.85 12.46
CA GLU A 153 10.02 2.44 13.30
C GLU A 153 9.32 3.62 12.59
N PRO A 154 8.07 3.96 12.95
CA PRO A 154 7.35 5.09 12.38
C PRO A 154 8.09 6.43 12.46
N ALA A 155 9.00 6.61 13.43
CA ALA A 155 9.81 7.81 13.58
C ALA A 155 10.76 8.06 12.38
N TYR A 156 11.02 7.06 11.53
CA TYR A 156 11.82 7.22 10.31
C TYR A 156 11.01 7.63 9.07
N LEU A 157 9.68 7.78 9.18
CA LEU A 157 8.82 8.27 8.09
C LEU A 157 9.29 9.61 7.48
N PRO A 158 9.73 10.62 8.26
CA PRO A 158 10.24 11.88 7.68
C PRO A 158 11.43 11.69 6.74
N HIS A 159 12.27 10.67 6.99
CA HIS A 159 13.39 10.35 6.11
C HIS A 159 12.92 9.77 4.77
N ILE A 160 11.89 8.92 4.78
CA ILE A 160 11.26 8.38 3.56
C ILE A 160 10.64 9.51 2.74
N VAL A 161 9.90 10.42 3.39
CA VAL A 161 9.31 11.60 2.72
C VAL A 161 10.38 12.49 2.08
N LYS A 162 11.52 12.68 2.75
CA LYS A 162 12.65 13.43 2.19
C LYS A 162 13.21 12.78 0.92
N SER A 163 13.34 11.45 0.90
CA SER A 163 13.81 10.72 -0.29
C SER A 163 12.80 10.78 -1.44
N ILE A 164 11.50 10.65 -1.16
CA ILE A 164 10.43 10.85 -2.16
C ILE A 164 10.52 12.26 -2.76
N ALA A 165 10.60 13.29 -1.90
CA ALA A 165 10.67 14.68 -2.34
C ALA A 165 11.90 14.97 -3.20
N HIS A 166 13.04 14.37 -2.88
CA HIS A 166 14.25 14.44 -3.70
C HIS A 166 14.01 13.89 -5.11
N PHE A 167 13.43 12.68 -5.24
CA PHE A 167 13.19 12.06 -6.55
C PHE A 167 12.07 12.72 -7.36
N GLN A 168 11.10 13.36 -6.69
CA GLN A 168 10.08 14.18 -7.36
C GLN A 168 10.56 15.61 -7.69
N ASN A 169 11.73 16.02 -7.20
CA ASN A 169 12.21 17.41 -7.25
C ASN A 169 11.17 18.42 -6.69
N ARG A 170 10.65 18.12 -5.51
CA ARG A 170 9.62 18.91 -4.82
C ARG A 170 10.05 19.29 -3.40
N PRO A 171 9.51 20.38 -2.82
CA PRO A 171 9.75 20.70 -1.41
C PRO A 171 9.21 19.61 -0.49
N VAL A 172 9.99 19.21 0.53
CA VAL A 172 9.62 18.17 1.51
C VAL A 172 8.28 18.48 2.18
N ASP A 173 8.07 19.73 2.62
CA ASP A 173 6.84 20.15 3.31
C ASP A 173 5.59 20.02 2.41
N ARG A 174 5.75 20.17 1.09
CA ARG A 174 4.64 20.01 0.13
C ARG A 174 4.28 18.53 -0.02
N VAL A 175 5.26 17.67 -0.24
CA VAL A 175 5.05 16.21 -0.31
C VAL A 175 4.42 15.70 0.99
N ALA A 176 4.92 16.15 2.15
CA ALA A 176 4.36 15.79 3.44
C ALA A 176 2.89 16.20 3.58
N ALA A 177 2.54 17.44 3.20
CA ALA A 177 1.18 17.94 3.26
C ALA A 177 0.23 17.19 2.31
N ASP A 178 0.67 16.88 1.09
CA ASP A 178 -0.12 16.14 0.11
C ASP A 178 -0.36 14.70 0.56
N CYS A 179 0.69 13.98 1.00
CA CYS A 179 0.55 12.63 1.53
C CYS A 179 -0.38 12.57 2.76
N LEU A 180 -0.27 13.55 3.68
CA LEU A 180 -1.16 13.64 4.83
C LEU A 180 -2.62 13.84 4.38
N LYS A 181 -2.86 14.79 3.47
CA LYS A 181 -4.21 15.06 2.94
C LYS A 181 -4.78 13.84 2.24
N THR A 182 -4.00 13.17 1.39
CA THR A 182 -4.39 11.93 0.71
C THR A 182 -4.75 10.85 1.72
N SER A 183 -3.97 10.69 2.79
CA SER A 183 -4.23 9.67 3.81
C SER A 183 -5.49 9.97 4.64
N GLN A 184 -5.69 11.24 5.01
CA GLN A 184 -6.90 11.70 5.70
C GLN A 184 -8.16 11.44 4.87
N GLN A 185 -8.09 11.76 3.57
CA GLN A 185 -9.19 11.50 2.63
C GLN A 185 -9.44 10.00 2.45
N PHE A 186 -8.38 9.21 2.29
CA PHE A 186 -8.47 7.77 2.10
C PHE A 186 -9.13 7.06 3.30
N PHE A 187 -8.67 7.35 4.52
CA PHE A 187 -9.14 6.71 5.76
C PHE A 187 -10.33 7.42 6.43
N SER A 188 -10.75 8.57 5.89
CA SER A 188 -11.80 9.43 6.48
C SER A 188 -11.50 9.83 7.93
N ILE A 189 -10.30 10.38 8.16
CA ILE A 189 -9.80 10.84 9.47
C ILE A 189 -9.35 12.30 9.47
#